data_AF-A0A9D3W9H2-F1
#
_entry.id   AF-A0A9D3W9H2-F1
#
_cell.length_a   1.000
_cell.length_b   1.000
_cell.length_c   1.000
_cell.angle_alpha   90.00
_cell.angle_beta   90.00
_cell.angle_gamma   90.00
#
_symmetry.space_group_name_H-M   'P 1'
#
loop_
_entity.id
_entity.type
_entity.pdbx_description
1 polymer ?
#
loop_
_entity_poly.entity_id
_entity_poly.type
_entity_poly.pdbx_seq_one_letter_code
_entity_poly.pdbx_strand_id
1 'polypeptide(L)'
;MFDDAKNKQILSTHVPEDRVVNVKSFLRVIGNVLRHIIPNINIDMKGGSGHIDAFDDQTNLSADDGALDALQKICCELPSKYVPITEPPLSAAKAHIHTATYWIISSVVVCARQITGVVGMRHESTKLTSEALELSYLAHKISCIHEYLHSQLRLCEELKKDKKLMEAFEDFKRTVDTPQVDNLKILRDIFCKEQNLLNPDKTEVYINVLRRKYVLLLISNLDISQEEIRVLELVYKERVSSGHNYEILWLPIVDRIPRNDDYLRKFSDQKLIMPWYTLTHQFSIKPAVIKYIREVWGFVKKPIAVTLNPQGKVLCTNALNMMWIWRNSAFPFSIGKEEGLWKDKPSTLELLVRRLEPNLPTWVSQEKVVCFYGGVKMEWIESFTTKTKEVAEALDTGLEMVYVGKKNARELNMWDTKAQQRKTNATDGIMQELKTFLGFDDSKNGWAMFYNGSGEMMKANGQKVLKSMKSSDQWEKSAKQTGFIPALRKHLEENPGDNHCTRLILPGNDDRIPEKVQCAECSRPMELHFLYRCCVK
;
A
#
# COMPACT_ATOMS: atom_id res chain seq x y z
N MET A 1 40.23 7.18 -31.17
CA MET A 1 40.13 7.95 -32.42
C MET A 1 40.32 7.12 -33.70
N PHE A 2 40.77 5.85 -33.65
CA PHE A 2 40.94 4.99 -34.84
C PHE A 2 39.74 4.07 -35.17
N ASP A 3 38.79 3.84 -34.23
CA ASP A 3 37.64 2.95 -34.44
C ASP A 3 36.48 3.59 -35.25
N ASP A 4 36.35 4.91 -35.21
CA ASP A 4 35.19 5.62 -35.77
C ASP A 4 35.22 5.70 -37.31
N ALA A 5 36.42 5.73 -37.89
CA ALA A 5 36.62 5.74 -39.34
C ALA A 5 36.31 4.38 -39.98
N LYS A 6 36.68 3.28 -39.30
CA LYS A 6 36.41 1.91 -39.78
C LYS A 6 34.91 1.57 -39.70
N ASN A 7 34.23 2.01 -38.63
CA ASN A 7 32.79 1.85 -38.50
C ASN A 7 31.99 2.58 -39.60
N LYS A 8 32.41 3.80 -39.97
CA LYS A 8 31.83 4.52 -41.12
C LYS A 8 32.00 3.79 -42.45
N GLN A 9 33.13 3.10 -42.64
CA GLN A 9 33.44 2.39 -43.88
C GLN A 9 32.69 1.06 -44.03
N ILE A 10 32.35 0.40 -42.91
CA ILE A 10 31.49 -0.79 -42.87
C ILE A 10 30.03 -0.42 -43.15
N LEU A 11 29.56 0.71 -42.61
CA LEU A 11 28.21 1.24 -42.88
C LEU A 11 28.03 1.69 -44.35
N SER A 12 29.08 2.23 -44.99
CA SER A 12 29.00 2.71 -46.38
C SER A 12 29.01 1.61 -47.44
N THR A 13 29.32 0.36 -47.07
CA THR A 13 29.41 -0.78 -48.00
C THR A 13 28.23 -1.75 -47.87
N HIS A 14 27.28 -1.49 -46.97
CA HIS A 14 26.13 -2.36 -46.73
C HIS A 14 24.98 -2.05 -47.69
N VAL A 15 24.82 -2.86 -48.75
CA VAL A 15 23.57 -2.93 -49.53
C VAL A 15 22.61 -3.87 -48.77
N PRO A 16 21.34 -3.49 -48.53
CA PRO A 16 20.37 -4.39 -47.93
C PRO A 16 19.94 -5.41 -49.00
N GLU A 17 20.63 -6.55 -49.09
CA GLU A 17 20.08 -7.70 -49.80
C GLU A 17 19.01 -8.36 -48.91
N ASP A 18 17.80 -8.52 -49.44
CA ASP A 18 16.65 -9.24 -48.86
C ASP A 18 16.87 -10.76 -48.66
N ARG A 19 18.12 -11.20 -48.58
CA ARG A 19 18.42 -12.60 -48.26
C ARG A 19 18.26 -12.79 -46.76
N VAL A 20 17.24 -13.56 -46.38
CA VAL A 20 17.10 -14.10 -45.02
C VAL A 20 18.31 -14.98 -44.73
N VAL A 21 19.34 -14.38 -44.15
CA VAL A 21 20.52 -15.09 -43.65
C VAL A 21 20.02 -16.03 -42.56
N ASN A 22 20.30 -17.33 -42.67
CA ASN A 22 19.95 -18.31 -41.66
C ASN A 22 20.81 -18.08 -40.41
N VAL A 23 20.38 -17.13 -39.56
CA VAL A 23 21.06 -16.67 -38.34
C VAL A 23 21.39 -17.84 -37.43
N LYS A 24 20.55 -18.88 -37.40
CA LYS A 24 20.74 -20.09 -36.59
C LYS A 24 21.98 -20.89 -37.00
N SER A 25 22.28 -20.94 -38.30
CA SER A 25 23.45 -21.65 -38.83
C SER A 25 24.74 -20.91 -38.49
N PHE A 26 24.70 -19.59 -38.59
CA PHE A 26 25.82 -18.70 -38.27
C PHE A 26 26.12 -18.67 -36.75
N LEU A 27 25.07 -18.57 -35.92
CA LEU A 27 25.16 -18.67 -34.47
C LEU A 27 25.71 -20.03 -34.02
N ARG A 28 25.34 -21.14 -34.67
CA ARG A 28 25.88 -22.46 -34.37
C ARG A 28 27.39 -22.56 -34.65
N VAL A 29 27.87 -21.94 -35.72
CA VAL A 29 29.31 -21.87 -36.03
C VAL A 29 30.04 -21.04 -34.96
N ILE A 30 29.46 -19.92 -34.53
CA ILE A 30 29.99 -19.08 -33.44
C ILE A 30 30.07 -19.87 -32.12
N GLY A 31 28.99 -20.54 -31.72
CA GLY A 31 28.96 -21.36 -30.50
C GLY A 31 29.94 -22.54 -30.55
N ASN A 32 30.16 -23.12 -31.73
CA ASN A 32 31.22 -24.13 -31.91
C ASN A 32 32.62 -23.54 -31.71
N VAL A 33 32.85 -22.31 -32.17
CA VAL A 33 34.17 -21.68 -32.03
C VAL A 33 34.43 -21.20 -30.61
N LEU A 34 33.44 -20.58 -29.94
CA LEU A 34 33.56 -20.22 -28.52
C LEU A 34 33.86 -21.44 -27.64
N ARG A 35 33.19 -22.57 -27.89
CA ARG A 35 33.47 -23.86 -27.22
C ARG A 35 34.91 -24.38 -27.37
N HIS A 36 35.64 -23.97 -28.40
CA HIS A 36 37.03 -24.40 -28.62
C HIS A 36 38.06 -23.39 -28.10
N ILE A 37 37.64 -22.16 -27.79
CA ILE A 37 38.50 -21.07 -27.31
C ILE A 37 38.54 -21.03 -25.77
N ILE A 38 37.40 -21.31 -25.13
CA ILE A 38 37.19 -21.15 -23.69
C ILE A 38 37.73 -22.30 -22.80
N PRO A 39 37.93 -23.57 -23.25
CA PRO A 39 38.36 -24.64 -22.32
C PRO A 39 39.77 -24.47 -21.72
N ASN A 40 40.62 -23.62 -22.31
CA ASN A 40 42.06 -23.58 -22.00
C ASN A 40 42.57 -22.29 -21.35
N ILE A 41 41.69 -21.40 -20.85
CA ILE A 41 42.14 -20.26 -20.02
C ILE A 41 41.78 -20.53 -18.56
N ASN A 42 42.42 -21.55 -17.99
CA ASN A 42 42.63 -21.64 -16.55
C ASN A 42 44.11 -21.28 -16.31
N ILE A 43 44.39 -19.98 -16.18
CA ILE A 43 45.65 -19.55 -15.55
C ILE A 43 45.30 -19.16 -14.13
N ASP A 44 45.44 -20.16 -13.27
CA ASP A 44 45.46 -20.04 -11.83
C ASP A 44 46.66 -19.17 -11.43
N MET A 45 46.39 -17.96 -10.94
CA MET A 45 47.25 -17.29 -9.97
C MET A 45 46.50 -17.20 -8.65
N LYS A 46 46.35 -18.34 -7.97
CA LYS A 46 46.14 -18.38 -6.52
C LYS A 46 47.49 -18.51 -5.81
N GLY A 47 47.84 -17.48 -5.05
CA GLY A 47 48.74 -17.66 -3.92
C GLY A 47 47.95 -18.15 -2.69
N GLY A 48 48.31 -19.31 -2.17
CA GLY A 48 48.31 -19.56 -0.71
C GLY A 48 47.15 -20.32 -0.05
N SER A 49 47.26 -21.67 -0.09
CA SER A 49 46.91 -22.67 0.95
C SER A 49 45.45 -23.04 1.29
N GLY A 50 45.17 -24.35 1.24
CA GLY A 50 44.08 -25.03 1.97
C GLY A 50 43.43 -26.21 1.24
N HIS A 51 43.84 -27.45 1.57
CA HIS A 51 43.25 -28.75 1.20
C HIS A 51 41.72 -28.79 1.31
N ILE A 52 40.98 -29.17 0.26
CA ILE A 52 40.42 -30.51 -0.10
C ILE A 52 39.59 -31.17 1.02
N ASP A 53 38.26 -31.17 0.84
CA ASP A 53 37.52 -32.43 0.67
C ASP A 53 36.25 -32.25 -0.16
N ALA A 54 35.93 -33.33 -0.87
CA ALA A 54 35.14 -33.42 -2.09
C ALA A 54 33.65 -33.08 -1.94
N PHE A 55 33.07 -32.51 -3.00
CA PHE A 55 31.78 -32.96 -3.52
C PHE A 55 31.70 -32.71 -5.03
N ASP A 56 31.32 -33.79 -5.71
CA ASP A 56 31.20 -34.00 -7.15
C ASP A 56 30.35 -32.97 -7.89
N ASP A 57 30.84 -32.64 -9.09
CA ASP A 57 30.14 -32.53 -10.37
C ASP A 57 28.69 -32.03 -10.42
N GLN A 58 28.50 -30.82 -11.00
CA GLN A 58 27.53 -30.58 -12.10
C GLN A 58 27.40 -29.12 -12.59
N THR A 59 28.26 -28.18 -12.19
CA THR A 59 28.00 -26.74 -12.44
C THR A 59 28.75 -26.07 -13.60
N ASN A 60 29.61 -26.77 -14.35
CA ASN A 60 30.42 -26.13 -15.40
C ASN A 60 29.82 -26.16 -16.82
N LEU A 61 28.55 -26.57 -16.98
CA LEU A 61 27.87 -26.64 -18.29
C LEU A 61 26.90 -25.47 -18.59
N SER A 62 26.71 -24.50 -17.68
CA SER A 62 25.61 -23.51 -17.80
C SER A 62 26.00 -22.07 -18.13
N ALA A 63 27.29 -21.70 -18.10
CA ALA A 63 27.72 -20.33 -18.40
C ALA A 63 27.96 -20.06 -19.91
N ASP A 64 28.16 -21.12 -20.71
CA ASP A 64 28.75 -21.05 -22.05
C ASP A 64 27.71 -20.98 -23.20
N ASP A 65 26.43 -21.28 -22.91
CA ASP A 65 25.30 -21.21 -23.86
C ASP A 65 24.57 -19.86 -23.82
N GLY A 66 24.87 -19.01 -22.83
CA GLY A 66 24.12 -17.79 -22.53
C GLY A 66 24.28 -16.65 -23.55
N ALA A 67 25.46 -16.52 -24.17
CA ALA A 67 25.71 -15.46 -25.15
C ALA A 67 24.94 -15.68 -26.47
N LEU A 68 24.88 -16.93 -26.90
CA LEU A 68 24.18 -17.33 -28.10
C LEU A 68 22.66 -17.34 -27.91
N ASP A 69 22.20 -17.82 -26.74
CA ASP A 69 20.80 -17.75 -26.33
C ASP A 69 20.32 -16.30 -26.20
N ALA A 70 21.13 -15.40 -25.63
CA ALA A 70 20.82 -13.98 -25.55
C ALA A 70 20.70 -13.33 -26.93
N LEU A 71 21.64 -13.60 -27.85
CA LEU A 71 21.58 -13.11 -29.23
C LEU A 71 20.38 -13.67 -30.00
N GLN A 72 20.07 -14.96 -29.83
CA GLN A 72 18.90 -15.60 -30.45
C GLN A 72 17.60 -15.00 -29.90
N LYS A 73 17.48 -14.81 -28.59
CA LYS A 73 16.32 -14.17 -27.95
C LYS A 73 16.14 -12.73 -28.44
N ILE A 74 17.21 -11.94 -28.47
CA ILE A 74 17.18 -10.53 -28.92
C ILE A 74 16.79 -10.43 -30.40
N CYS A 75 17.36 -11.26 -31.27
CA CYS A 75 17.13 -11.17 -32.71
C CYS A 75 15.81 -11.79 -33.17
N CYS A 76 15.38 -12.87 -32.53
CA CYS A 76 14.29 -13.71 -33.06
C CYS A 76 13.04 -13.75 -32.16
N GLU A 77 13.16 -13.60 -30.85
CA GLU A 77 12.04 -13.86 -29.90
C GLU A 77 11.50 -12.60 -29.20
N LEU A 78 12.32 -11.55 -29.10
CA LEU A 78 11.97 -10.28 -28.46
C LEU A 78 11.21 -9.29 -29.35
N PRO A 79 11.49 -9.17 -30.68
CA PRO A 79 10.70 -8.32 -31.56
C PRO A 79 9.24 -8.73 -31.49
N SER A 80 8.43 -7.89 -30.86
CA SER A 80 7.02 -8.15 -30.58
C SER A 80 6.27 -6.83 -30.52
N LYS A 81 4.93 -6.86 -30.49
CA LYS A 81 4.09 -5.68 -30.28
C LYS A 81 4.58 -4.80 -29.12
N TYR A 82 5.23 -5.39 -28.12
CA TYR A 82 5.65 -4.74 -26.89
C TYR A 82 7.01 -4.03 -26.98
N VAL A 83 7.95 -4.52 -27.78
CA VAL A 83 9.31 -3.93 -27.87
C VAL A 83 9.67 -3.78 -29.35
N PRO A 84 9.43 -2.60 -29.96
CA PRO A 84 9.80 -2.33 -31.33
C PRO A 84 11.32 -2.33 -31.51
N ILE A 85 11.80 -2.84 -32.65
CA ILE A 85 13.24 -2.85 -33.01
C ILE A 85 13.84 -1.45 -33.11
N THR A 86 12.99 -0.44 -33.33
CA THR A 86 13.40 0.96 -33.51
C THR A 86 13.65 1.72 -32.22
N GLU A 87 13.22 1.20 -31.06
CA GLU A 87 13.31 1.89 -29.77
C GLU A 87 14.38 1.23 -28.86
N PRO A 88 15.07 2.00 -28.00
CA PRO A 88 15.90 1.44 -26.93
C PRO A 88 15.02 0.56 -26.01
N PRO A 89 15.50 -0.63 -25.60
CA PRO A 89 16.89 -1.10 -25.55
C PRO A 89 17.31 -1.88 -26.81
N LEU A 90 16.37 -2.21 -27.70
CA LEU A 90 16.60 -3.12 -28.83
C LEU A 90 17.39 -2.44 -29.96
N SER A 91 17.16 -1.15 -30.20
CA SER A 91 17.95 -0.37 -31.17
C SER A 91 19.42 -0.23 -30.74
N ALA A 92 19.68 -0.07 -29.45
CA ALA A 92 21.03 -0.02 -28.88
C ALA A 92 21.71 -1.39 -28.96
N ALA A 93 21.00 -2.47 -28.61
CA ALA A 93 21.50 -3.84 -28.78
C ALA A 93 21.88 -4.12 -30.25
N LYS A 94 21.04 -3.71 -31.21
CA LYS A 94 21.28 -3.91 -32.66
C LYS A 94 22.59 -3.31 -33.15
N ALA A 95 22.95 -2.11 -32.69
CA ALA A 95 24.23 -1.48 -33.04
C ALA A 95 25.44 -2.31 -32.56
N HIS A 96 25.32 -2.95 -31.40
CA HIS A 96 26.38 -3.79 -30.84
C HIS A 96 26.40 -5.23 -31.39
N ILE A 97 25.32 -5.72 -32.03
CA ILE A 97 25.29 -7.06 -32.66
C ILE A 97 26.24 -7.13 -33.87
N HIS A 98 26.30 -6.08 -34.69
CA HIS A 98 27.24 -6.02 -35.83
C HIS A 98 28.69 -6.02 -35.34
N THR A 99 28.97 -5.24 -34.29
CA THR A 99 30.27 -5.21 -33.62
C THR A 99 30.63 -6.56 -33.00
N ALA A 100 29.69 -7.21 -32.31
CA ALA A 100 29.85 -8.56 -31.75
C ALA A 100 30.22 -9.56 -32.85
N THR A 101 29.49 -9.53 -33.97
CA THR A 101 29.71 -10.42 -35.12
C THR A 101 31.12 -10.27 -35.67
N TYR A 102 31.57 -9.02 -35.88
CA TYR A 102 32.92 -8.74 -36.35
C TYR A 102 33.99 -9.29 -35.39
N TRP A 103 33.87 -9.02 -34.08
CA TRP A 103 34.86 -9.48 -33.10
C TRP A 103 34.88 -10.99 -32.95
N ILE A 104 33.73 -11.64 -33.02
CA ILE A 104 33.62 -13.10 -32.99
C ILE A 104 34.30 -13.73 -34.22
N ILE A 105 34.01 -13.25 -35.43
CA ILE A 105 34.68 -13.73 -36.66
C ILE A 105 36.20 -13.49 -36.53
N SER A 106 36.61 -12.32 -36.06
CA SER A 106 38.03 -12.00 -35.86
C SER A 106 38.70 -12.98 -34.91
N SER A 107 38.04 -13.32 -33.80
CA SER A 107 38.51 -14.34 -32.85
C SER A 107 38.62 -15.71 -33.50
N VAL A 108 37.62 -16.13 -34.29
CA VAL A 108 37.67 -17.41 -35.02
C VAL A 108 38.91 -17.48 -35.92
N VAL A 109 39.18 -16.42 -36.68
CA VAL A 109 40.31 -16.36 -37.62
C VAL A 109 41.65 -16.39 -36.87
N VAL A 110 41.78 -15.66 -35.75
CA VAL A 110 43.00 -15.66 -34.93
C VAL A 110 43.25 -17.03 -34.30
N CYS A 111 42.21 -17.67 -33.77
CA CYS A 111 42.30 -19.00 -33.19
C CYS A 111 42.63 -20.06 -34.25
N ALA A 112 42.02 -19.99 -35.44
CA ALA A 112 42.36 -20.88 -36.55
C ALA A 112 43.83 -20.75 -36.96
N ARG A 113 44.35 -19.51 -37.05
CA ARG A 113 45.77 -19.26 -37.35
C ARG A 113 46.69 -19.91 -36.31
N GLN A 114 46.38 -19.77 -35.03
CA GLN A 114 47.16 -20.35 -33.94
C GLN A 114 47.13 -21.88 -33.95
N ILE A 115 45.95 -22.49 -34.14
CA ILE A 115 45.81 -23.95 -34.25
C ILE A 115 46.65 -24.48 -35.43
N THR A 116 46.56 -23.83 -36.60
CA THR A 116 47.38 -24.23 -37.76
C THR A 116 48.88 -24.00 -37.55
N GLY A 117 49.26 -22.98 -36.77
CA GLY A 117 50.66 -22.70 -36.42
C GLY A 117 51.24 -23.74 -35.45
N VAL A 118 50.46 -24.19 -34.47
CA VAL A 118 50.85 -25.22 -33.50
C VAL A 118 50.93 -26.61 -34.15
N VAL A 119 50.05 -26.91 -35.11
CA VAL A 119 50.06 -28.17 -35.87
C VAL A 119 51.22 -28.20 -36.90
N GLY A 120 51.71 -27.03 -37.33
CA GLY A 120 52.67 -26.89 -38.44
C GLY A 120 54.16 -26.95 -38.11
N MET A 121 54.63 -26.68 -36.87
CA MET A 121 56.08 -26.74 -36.59
C MET A 121 56.46 -26.84 -35.09
N ARG A 122 57.48 -27.67 -34.80
CA ARG A 122 58.20 -27.79 -33.51
C ARG A 122 59.10 -26.55 -33.26
N HIS A 123 59.03 -26.01 -32.04
CA HIS A 123 59.92 -25.05 -31.37
C HIS A 123 60.16 -23.67 -32.01
N GLU A 124 59.46 -22.64 -31.51
CA GLU A 124 59.98 -21.27 -31.30
C GLU A 124 59.19 -20.61 -30.15
N SER A 125 59.66 -20.79 -28.91
CA SER A 125 58.95 -20.43 -27.67
C SER A 125 58.81 -18.91 -27.40
N THR A 126 59.26 -18.04 -28.32
CA THR A 126 59.25 -16.57 -28.19
C THR A 126 58.10 -15.87 -28.94
N LYS A 127 57.32 -16.58 -29.76
CA LYS A 127 56.12 -16.03 -30.45
C LYS A 127 54.80 -16.24 -29.68
N LEU A 128 54.79 -17.06 -28.63
CA LEU A 128 53.57 -17.40 -27.88
C LEU A 128 53.02 -16.24 -27.03
N THR A 129 53.85 -15.32 -26.53
CA THR A 129 53.39 -14.26 -25.60
C THR A 129 52.59 -13.16 -26.29
N SER A 130 53.02 -12.73 -27.50
CA SER A 130 52.27 -11.77 -28.33
C SER A 130 50.93 -12.37 -28.79
N GLU A 131 50.93 -13.63 -29.20
CA GLU A 131 49.73 -14.33 -29.67
C GLU A 131 48.73 -14.65 -28.55
N ALA A 132 49.20 -14.94 -27.33
CA ALA A 132 48.35 -15.10 -26.15
C ALA A 132 47.74 -13.78 -25.65
N LEU A 133 48.47 -12.66 -25.79
CA LEU A 133 47.95 -11.32 -25.47
C LEU A 133 46.81 -10.90 -26.42
N GLU A 134 46.93 -11.22 -27.72
CA GLU A 134 45.87 -10.98 -28.72
C GLU A 134 44.60 -11.78 -28.40
N LEU A 135 44.73 -13.05 -27.99
CA LEU A 135 43.59 -13.86 -27.53
C LEU A 135 42.94 -13.30 -26.28
N SER A 136 43.74 -12.89 -25.30
CA SER A 136 43.24 -12.32 -24.04
C SER A 136 42.48 -11.01 -24.28
N TYR A 137 42.99 -10.16 -25.17
CA TYR A 137 42.32 -8.94 -25.60
C TYR A 137 40.99 -9.22 -26.30
N LEU A 138 40.96 -10.19 -27.21
CA LEU A 138 39.75 -10.61 -27.92
C LEU A 138 38.72 -11.25 -26.99
N ALA A 139 39.16 -12.10 -26.06
CA ALA A 139 38.31 -12.69 -25.03
C ALA A 139 37.67 -11.62 -24.14
N HIS A 140 38.47 -10.65 -23.67
CA HIS A 140 37.96 -9.53 -22.89
C HIS A 140 36.94 -8.70 -23.66
N LYS A 141 37.21 -8.38 -24.94
CA LYS A 141 36.26 -7.66 -25.81
C LYS A 141 34.94 -8.41 -25.99
N ILE A 142 34.99 -9.72 -26.20
CA ILE A 142 33.78 -10.55 -26.33
C ILE A 142 33.01 -10.58 -25.02
N SER A 143 33.69 -10.73 -23.88
CA SER A 143 33.06 -10.70 -22.55
C SER A 143 32.35 -9.38 -22.27
N CYS A 144 32.96 -8.23 -22.59
CA CYS A 144 32.30 -6.93 -22.42
C CYS A 144 31.04 -6.79 -23.30
N ILE A 145 31.09 -7.28 -24.54
CA ILE A 145 29.93 -7.25 -25.44
C ILE A 145 28.84 -8.19 -24.92
N HIS A 146 29.21 -9.35 -24.39
CA HIS A 146 28.28 -10.31 -23.77
C HIS A 146 27.55 -9.69 -22.58
N GLU A 147 28.28 -9.11 -21.62
CA GLU A 147 27.68 -8.45 -20.45
C GLU A 147 26.73 -7.33 -20.87
N TYR A 148 27.12 -6.54 -21.88
CA TYR A 148 26.27 -5.47 -22.42
C TYR A 148 24.99 -6.02 -23.03
N LEU A 149 25.07 -7.01 -23.92
CA LEU A 149 23.89 -7.60 -24.57
C LEU A 149 22.97 -8.29 -23.57
N HIS A 150 23.53 -8.98 -22.57
CA HIS A 150 22.75 -9.58 -21.48
C HIS A 150 22.08 -8.51 -20.61
N SER A 151 22.72 -7.35 -20.42
CA SER A 151 22.09 -6.19 -19.78
C SER A 151 20.92 -5.65 -20.60
N GLN A 152 21.08 -5.50 -21.91
CA GLN A 152 20.00 -5.08 -22.81
C GLN A 152 18.84 -6.08 -22.85
N LEU A 153 19.13 -7.39 -22.82
CA LEU A 153 18.13 -8.45 -22.72
C LEU A 153 17.27 -8.30 -21.46
N ARG A 154 17.91 -8.09 -20.29
CA ARG A 154 17.19 -7.86 -19.02
C ARG A 154 16.26 -6.64 -19.12
N LEU A 155 16.75 -5.52 -19.65
CA LEU A 155 15.93 -4.32 -19.86
C LEU A 155 14.75 -4.58 -20.81
N CYS A 156 14.94 -5.35 -21.88
CA CYS A 156 13.86 -5.70 -22.80
C CYS A 156 12.80 -6.57 -22.12
N GLU A 157 13.21 -7.55 -21.32
CA GLU A 157 12.29 -8.39 -20.56
C GLU A 157 11.51 -7.61 -19.51
N GLU A 158 12.14 -6.66 -18.82
CA GLU A 158 11.50 -5.75 -17.88
C GLU A 158 10.46 -4.87 -18.59
N LEU A 159 10.82 -4.22 -19.69
CA LEU A 159 9.88 -3.41 -20.48
C LEU A 159 8.71 -4.23 -21.02
N LYS A 160 8.96 -5.47 -21.46
CA LYS A 160 7.91 -6.39 -21.91
C LYS A 160 6.96 -6.75 -20.77
N LYS A 161 7.48 -7.00 -19.56
CA LYS A 161 6.67 -7.25 -18.35
C LYS A 161 5.84 -6.03 -17.98
N ASP A 162 6.45 -4.84 -18.01
CA ASP A 162 5.79 -3.58 -17.64
C ASP A 162 4.67 -3.21 -18.62
N LYS A 163 4.90 -3.31 -19.94
CA LYS A 163 3.86 -3.04 -20.93
C LYS A 163 2.69 -4.02 -20.82
N LYS A 164 2.96 -5.33 -20.60
CA LYS A 164 1.91 -6.31 -20.35
C LYS A 164 1.12 -6.02 -19.07
N LEU A 165 1.82 -5.58 -18.01
CA LEU A 165 1.18 -5.17 -16.76
C LEU A 165 0.26 -3.97 -16.98
N MET A 166 0.69 -2.98 -17.77
CA MET A 166 -0.10 -1.80 -18.11
C MET A 166 -1.33 -2.14 -18.96
N GLU A 167 -1.20 -2.99 -19.98
CA GLU A 167 -2.36 -3.46 -20.75
C GLU A 167 -3.38 -4.16 -19.84
N ALA A 168 -2.93 -5.08 -18.99
CA ALA A 168 -3.80 -5.78 -18.05
C ALA A 168 -4.43 -4.84 -17.00
N PHE A 169 -3.74 -3.77 -16.61
CA PHE A 169 -4.26 -2.73 -15.71
C PHE A 169 -5.40 -1.95 -16.37
N GLU A 170 -5.20 -1.48 -17.60
CA GLU A 170 -6.21 -0.74 -18.35
C GLU A 170 -7.42 -1.61 -18.69
N ASP A 171 -7.21 -2.88 -19.01
CA ASP A 171 -8.30 -3.83 -19.23
C ASP A 171 -9.11 -4.07 -17.95
N PHE A 172 -8.46 -4.24 -16.80
CA PHE A 172 -9.16 -4.37 -15.52
C PHE A 172 -9.95 -3.11 -15.17
N LYS A 173 -9.35 -1.93 -15.36
CA LYS A 173 -10.01 -0.63 -15.17
C LYS A 173 -11.27 -0.52 -16.03
N ARG A 174 -11.17 -0.85 -17.32
CA ARG A 174 -12.33 -0.88 -18.24
C ARG A 174 -13.42 -1.84 -17.76
N THR A 175 -13.05 -3.02 -17.25
CA THR A 175 -14.02 -3.98 -16.70
C THR A 175 -14.73 -3.43 -15.46
N VAL A 176 -14.02 -2.74 -14.57
CA VAL A 176 -14.60 -2.16 -13.35
C VAL A 176 -15.50 -0.96 -13.66
N ASP A 177 -15.13 -0.13 -14.63
CA ASP A 177 -15.88 1.08 -15.01
C ASP A 177 -17.16 0.76 -15.80
N THR A 178 -17.18 -0.36 -16.51
CA THR A 178 -18.35 -0.79 -17.28
C THR A 178 -19.31 -1.63 -16.43
N PRO A 179 -20.63 -1.34 -16.43
CA PRO A 179 -21.62 -2.19 -15.77
C PRO A 179 -21.59 -3.61 -16.33
N GLN A 180 -21.55 -4.61 -15.45
CA GLN A 180 -21.56 -6.02 -15.85
C GLN A 180 -22.95 -6.64 -15.64
N VAL A 181 -23.22 -7.75 -16.31
CA VAL A 181 -24.47 -8.53 -16.14
C VAL A 181 -24.64 -9.01 -14.71
N ASP A 182 -23.54 -9.43 -14.09
CA ASP A 182 -23.41 -9.71 -12.68
C ASP A 182 -21.97 -9.44 -12.21
N ASN A 183 -21.79 -9.40 -10.89
CA ASN A 183 -20.51 -9.14 -10.25
C ASN A 183 -19.43 -10.22 -10.46
N LEU A 184 -19.75 -11.40 -11.02
CA LEU A 184 -18.77 -12.49 -11.12
C LEU A 184 -17.62 -12.19 -12.08
N LYS A 185 -17.88 -11.43 -13.16
CA LYS A 185 -16.82 -11.09 -14.11
C LYS A 185 -15.69 -10.32 -13.42
N ILE A 186 -16.04 -9.29 -12.65
CA ILE A 186 -15.07 -8.51 -11.88
C ILE A 186 -14.39 -9.38 -10.81
N LEU A 187 -15.16 -10.17 -10.07
CA LEU A 187 -14.61 -11.05 -9.04
C LEU A 187 -13.62 -12.09 -9.59
N ARG A 188 -13.88 -12.66 -10.76
CA ARG A 188 -12.97 -13.60 -11.43
C ARG A 188 -11.75 -12.89 -12.00
N ASP A 189 -11.93 -11.69 -12.54
CA ASP A 189 -10.82 -10.91 -13.11
C ASP A 189 -9.78 -10.49 -12.08
N ILE A 190 -10.15 -10.42 -10.79
CA ILE A 190 -9.23 -10.22 -9.67
C ILE A 190 -8.18 -11.36 -9.60
N PHE A 191 -8.54 -12.59 -9.96
CA PHE A 191 -7.73 -13.78 -9.69
C PHE A 191 -7.01 -14.37 -10.91
N CYS A 192 -5.80 -14.89 -10.70
CA CYS A 192 -4.96 -15.51 -11.74
C CYS A 192 -5.55 -16.80 -12.32
N LYS A 193 -6.37 -17.52 -11.55
CA LYS A 193 -7.01 -18.80 -11.93
C LYS A 193 -8.43 -18.84 -11.37
N GLU A 194 -9.26 -19.76 -11.85
CA GLU A 194 -10.53 -20.07 -11.19
C GLU A 194 -10.27 -20.46 -9.73
N GLN A 195 -10.97 -19.80 -8.82
CA GLN A 195 -10.62 -19.77 -7.42
C GLN A 195 -11.78 -20.31 -6.58
N ASN A 196 -11.49 -21.34 -5.77
CA ASN A 196 -12.29 -21.67 -4.60
C ASN A 196 -12.01 -20.68 -3.47
N LEU A 197 -13.04 -20.33 -2.73
CA LEU A 197 -12.95 -19.52 -1.52
C LEU A 197 -13.17 -20.43 -0.31
N LEU A 198 -12.66 -20.04 0.85
CA LEU A 198 -13.16 -20.59 2.11
C LEU A 198 -14.34 -19.76 2.57
N ASN A 199 -15.44 -20.43 2.91
CA ASN A 199 -16.58 -19.79 3.53
C ASN A 199 -16.28 -19.45 5.02
N PRO A 200 -17.20 -18.77 5.73
CA PRO A 200 -17.05 -18.50 7.17
C PRO A 200 -16.75 -19.75 8.01
N ASP A 201 -17.35 -20.89 7.66
CA ASP A 201 -17.16 -22.19 8.32
C ASP A 201 -15.89 -22.94 7.87
N LYS A 202 -15.03 -22.27 7.09
CA LYS A 202 -13.75 -22.79 6.56
C LYS A 202 -13.88 -23.96 5.57
N THR A 203 -15.06 -24.16 4.99
CA THR A 203 -15.29 -25.10 3.89
C THR A 203 -14.96 -24.45 2.54
N GLU A 204 -14.38 -25.22 1.63
CA GLU A 204 -14.12 -24.75 0.27
C GLU A 204 -15.40 -24.66 -0.55
N VAL A 205 -15.61 -23.51 -1.16
CA VAL A 205 -16.78 -23.21 -2.00
C VAL A 205 -16.35 -22.46 -3.25
N TYR A 206 -17.07 -22.65 -4.34
CA TYR A 206 -16.77 -21.93 -5.59
C TYR A 206 -17.23 -20.47 -5.49
N ILE A 207 -16.51 -19.54 -6.13
CA ILE A 207 -16.78 -18.09 -6.06
C ILE A 207 -18.20 -17.69 -6.48
N ASN A 208 -18.91 -18.54 -7.23
CA ASN A 208 -20.29 -18.31 -7.65
C ASN A 208 -21.28 -18.10 -6.48
N VAL A 209 -20.93 -18.49 -5.25
CA VAL A 209 -21.75 -18.19 -4.05
C VAL A 209 -21.93 -16.69 -3.80
N LEU A 210 -21.05 -15.85 -4.37
CA LEU A 210 -21.10 -14.38 -4.28
C LEU A 210 -21.89 -13.74 -5.43
N ARG A 211 -22.39 -14.52 -6.39
CA ARG A 211 -23.09 -14.02 -7.58
C ARG A 211 -24.34 -13.23 -7.22
N ARG A 212 -24.51 -12.05 -7.83
CA ARG A 212 -25.66 -11.15 -7.65
C ARG A 212 -25.89 -10.71 -6.20
N LYS A 213 -24.87 -10.82 -5.35
CA LYS A 213 -24.88 -10.25 -3.99
C LYS A 213 -24.11 -8.94 -3.97
N TYR A 214 -24.37 -8.12 -2.95
CA TYR A 214 -23.43 -7.05 -2.59
C TYR A 214 -22.18 -7.69 -1.99
N VAL A 215 -21.00 -7.27 -2.44
CA VAL A 215 -19.73 -7.83 -1.98
C VAL A 215 -18.84 -6.70 -1.49
N LEU A 216 -18.39 -6.79 -0.24
CA LEU A 216 -17.38 -5.91 0.31
C LEU A 216 -16.02 -6.61 0.20
N LEU A 217 -15.13 -6.07 -0.63
CA LEU A 217 -13.75 -6.51 -0.72
C LEU A 217 -12.96 -5.87 0.41
N LEU A 218 -12.73 -6.63 1.49
CA LEU A 218 -11.89 -6.20 2.59
C LEU A 218 -10.44 -6.40 2.20
N ILE A 219 -9.77 -5.31 1.84
CA ILE A 219 -8.37 -5.30 1.44
C ILE A 219 -7.54 -4.86 2.64
N SER A 220 -6.60 -5.69 3.03
CA SER A 220 -5.66 -5.38 4.11
C SER A 220 -4.30 -6.00 3.84
N ASN A 221 -3.29 -5.55 4.56
CA ASN A 221 -2.10 -6.34 4.80
C ASN A 221 -2.41 -7.47 5.83
N LEU A 222 -1.37 -8.09 6.38
CA LEU A 222 -1.48 -9.12 7.42
C LEU A 222 -1.38 -8.55 8.85
N ASP A 223 -1.73 -7.28 9.08
CA ASP A 223 -1.66 -6.66 10.41
C ASP A 223 -2.95 -6.00 10.89
N ILE A 224 -4.10 -6.32 10.27
CA ILE A 224 -5.41 -5.89 10.79
C ILE A 224 -5.61 -6.45 12.21
N SER A 225 -5.97 -5.57 13.14
CA SER A 225 -6.08 -5.90 14.57
C SER A 225 -7.28 -6.79 14.86
N GLN A 226 -7.20 -7.59 15.94
CA GLN A 226 -8.33 -8.42 16.36
C GLN A 226 -9.54 -7.57 16.75
N GLU A 227 -9.31 -6.40 17.34
CA GLU A 227 -10.37 -5.47 17.72
C GLU A 227 -11.13 -4.96 16.49
N GLU A 228 -10.42 -4.62 15.41
CA GLU A 228 -11.05 -4.22 14.14
C GLU A 228 -11.87 -5.36 13.54
N ILE A 229 -11.33 -6.59 13.55
CA ILE A 229 -12.05 -7.78 13.07
C ILE A 229 -13.33 -8.01 13.89
N ARG A 230 -13.27 -7.96 15.22
CA ARG A 230 -14.43 -8.18 16.10
C ARG A 230 -15.53 -7.15 15.88
N VAL A 231 -15.18 -5.88 15.69
CA VAL A 231 -16.17 -4.83 15.41
C VAL A 231 -16.86 -5.07 14.07
N LEU A 232 -16.09 -5.43 13.03
CA LEU A 232 -16.64 -5.75 11.71
C LEU A 232 -17.48 -7.03 11.74
N GLU A 233 -17.07 -8.03 12.51
CA GLU A 233 -17.80 -9.28 12.71
C GLU A 233 -19.18 -9.03 13.29
N LEU A 234 -19.29 -8.15 14.29
CA LEU A 234 -20.56 -7.81 14.90
C LEU A 234 -21.53 -7.21 13.88
N VAL A 235 -21.07 -6.26 13.05
CA VAL A 235 -21.87 -5.67 11.97
C VAL A 235 -22.25 -6.73 10.94
N TYR A 236 -21.31 -7.60 10.58
CA TYR A 236 -21.52 -8.68 9.63
C TYR A 236 -22.56 -9.70 10.11
N LYS A 237 -22.54 -10.12 11.38
CA LYS A 237 -23.53 -11.06 11.93
C LYS A 237 -24.94 -10.46 11.95
N GLU A 238 -25.06 -9.17 12.30
CA GLU A 238 -26.34 -8.46 12.31
C GLU A 238 -27.00 -8.33 10.94
N ARG A 239 -26.25 -8.50 9.84
CA ARG A 239 -26.80 -8.36 8.48
C ARG A 239 -27.98 -9.28 8.23
N VAL A 240 -27.93 -10.50 8.78
CA VAL A 240 -28.97 -11.52 8.64
C VAL A 240 -30.24 -11.06 9.35
N SER A 241 -30.11 -10.57 10.59
CA SER A 241 -31.23 -10.02 11.37
C SER A 241 -31.85 -8.79 10.72
N SER A 242 -31.04 -7.98 10.02
CA SER A 242 -31.51 -6.81 9.28
C SER A 242 -32.04 -7.13 7.87
N GLY A 243 -32.00 -8.40 7.43
CA GLY A 243 -32.41 -8.79 6.08
C GLY A 243 -31.50 -8.29 4.95
N HIS A 244 -30.28 -7.83 5.27
CA HIS A 244 -29.33 -7.33 4.28
C HIS A 244 -28.52 -8.48 3.67
N ASN A 245 -28.54 -8.56 2.33
CA ASN A 245 -27.83 -9.60 1.58
C ASN A 245 -26.50 -9.08 1.01
N TYR A 246 -25.48 -9.02 1.87
CA TYR A 246 -24.11 -8.74 1.46
C TYR A 246 -23.13 -9.73 2.08
N GLU A 247 -22.00 -9.95 1.42
CA GLU A 247 -20.91 -10.80 1.90
C GLU A 247 -19.61 -10.01 1.94
N ILE A 248 -18.69 -10.40 2.84
CA ILE A 248 -17.35 -9.84 2.90
C ILE A 248 -16.37 -10.86 2.30
N LEU A 249 -15.48 -10.41 1.43
CA LEU A 249 -14.39 -11.20 0.86
C LEU A 249 -13.05 -10.54 1.21
N TRP A 250 -12.20 -11.25 1.94
CA TRP A 250 -10.88 -10.76 2.34
C TRP A 250 -9.83 -10.95 1.25
N LEU A 251 -9.11 -9.87 0.94
CA LEU A 251 -8.03 -9.79 -0.05
C LEU A 251 -6.73 -9.32 0.63
N PRO A 252 -5.79 -10.23 0.94
CA PRO A 252 -4.48 -9.85 1.50
C PRO A 252 -3.58 -9.23 0.42
N ILE A 253 -3.05 -8.03 0.67
CA ILE A 253 -2.07 -7.37 -0.20
C ILE A 253 -0.85 -6.97 0.62
N VAL A 254 0.33 -7.46 0.24
CA VAL A 254 1.59 -7.21 0.93
C VAL A 254 2.67 -6.75 -0.06
N ASP A 255 3.49 -5.77 0.34
CA ASP A 255 4.48 -5.10 -0.51
C ASP A 255 5.60 -5.99 -1.02
N ARG A 256 6.10 -6.87 -0.14
CA ARG A 256 7.14 -7.85 -0.46
C ARG A 256 6.80 -9.11 0.28
N ILE A 257 6.59 -10.20 -0.44
CA ILE A 257 6.51 -11.53 0.16
C ILE A 257 7.93 -11.87 0.61
N PRO A 258 8.23 -11.91 1.91
CA PRO A 258 9.53 -12.36 2.38
C PRO A 258 9.74 -13.79 1.90
N ARG A 259 10.97 -14.16 1.48
CA ARG A 259 11.34 -15.56 1.20
C ARG A 259 11.28 -16.49 2.42
N ASN A 260 10.83 -15.97 3.57
CA ASN A 260 10.89 -16.63 4.85
C ASN A 260 9.49 -17.16 5.25
N ASP A 261 9.45 -18.32 5.89
CA ASP A 261 8.21 -19.04 6.26
C ASP A 261 7.29 -18.28 7.22
N ASP A 262 7.80 -17.24 7.88
CA ASP A 262 7.05 -16.40 8.83
C ASP A 262 5.84 -15.71 8.18
N TYR A 263 5.93 -15.37 6.90
CA TYR A 263 4.80 -14.80 6.14
C TYR A 263 3.66 -15.81 5.97
N LEU A 264 3.98 -17.06 5.62
CA LEU A 264 3.00 -18.11 5.39
C LEU A 264 2.23 -18.44 6.66
N ARG A 265 2.93 -18.47 7.79
CA ARG A 265 2.31 -18.64 9.11
C ARG A 265 1.34 -17.50 9.41
N LYS A 266 1.81 -16.25 9.32
CA LYS A 266 0.96 -15.06 9.54
C LYS A 266 -0.27 -15.05 8.63
N PHE A 267 -0.11 -15.36 7.35
CA PHE A 267 -1.25 -15.45 6.42
C PHE A 267 -2.26 -16.52 6.87
N SER A 268 -1.78 -17.69 7.27
CA SER A 268 -2.61 -18.80 7.73
C SER A 268 -3.33 -18.46 9.04
N ASP A 269 -2.63 -17.88 10.00
CA ASP A 269 -3.17 -17.46 11.30
C ASP A 269 -4.26 -16.40 11.11
N GLN A 270 -3.98 -15.38 10.28
CA GLN A 270 -4.94 -14.33 9.95
C GLN A 270 -6.19 -14.93 9.28
N LYS A 271 -6.00 -15.84 8.33
CA LYS A 271 -7.09 -16.49 7.58
C LYS A 271 -8.02 -17.29 8.49
N LEU A 272 -7.49 -17.93 9.55
CA LEU A 272 -8.28 -18.69 10.51
C LEU A 272 -9.23 -17.79 11.32
N ILE A 273 -8.78 -16.60 11.72
CA ILE A 273 -9.58 -15.68 12.55
C ILE A 273 -10.63 -14.88 11.76
N MET A 274 -10.56 -14.85 10.43
CA MET A 274 -11.52 -14.10 9.60
C MET A 274 -12.92 -14.76 9.62
N PRO A 275 -13.99 -14.05 10.01
CA PRO A 275 -15.35 -14.63 10.10
C PRO A 275 -16.14 -14.57 8.78
N TRP A 276 -15.47 -14.28 7.66
CA TRP A 276 -16.05 -14.08 6.34
C TRP A 276 -15.29 -14.87 5.27
N TYR A 277 -15.62 -14.66 3.99
CA TYR A 277 -14.97 -15.40 2.90
C TYR A 277 -13.50 -15.03 2.77
N THR A 278 -12.64 -16.03 2.58
CA THR A 278 -11.19 -15.84 2.43
C THR A 278 -10.64 -16.62 1.24
N LEU A 279 -9.44 -16.26 0.78
CA LEU A 279 -8.76 -16.94 -0.31
C LEU A 279 -8.19 -18.29 0.14
N THR A 280 -8.26 -19.31 -0.73
CA THR A 280 -7.57 -20.59 -0.52
C THR A 280 -6.06 -20.42 -0.57
N HIS A 281 -5.55 -19.71 -1.59
CA HIS A 281 -4.12 -19.52 -1.84
C HIS A 281 -3.69 -18.05 -1.80
N GLN A 282 -2.41 -17.85 -1.49
CA GLN A 282 -1.78 -16.53 -1.26
C GLN A 282 -1.46 -15.72 -2.53
N PHE A 283 -1.18 -16.35 -3.67
CA PHE A 283 -0.74 -15.67 -4.91
C PHE A 283 -1.84 -15.60 -5.95
N SER A 284 -3.05 -15.45 -5.46
CA SER A 284 -4.23 -15.58 -6.27
C SER A 284 -4.58 -14.28 -6.98
N ILE A 285 -4.20 -13.12 -6.45
CA ILE A 285 -4.57 -11.82 -7.01
C ILE A 285 -3.60 -11.46 -8.16
N LYS A 286 -4.13 -11.03 -9.31
CA LYS A 286 -3.31 -10.61 -10.45
C LYS A 286 -2.46 -9.36 -10.10
N PRO A 287 -1.20 -9.28 -10.56
CA PRO A 287 -0.34 -8.11 -10.31
C PRO A 287 -0.95 -6.78 -10.79
N ALA A 288 -1.61 -6.77 -11.94
CA ALA A 288 -2.29 -5.58 -12.47
C ALA A 288 -3.41 -5.09 -11.55
N VAL A 289 -4.11 -6.02 -10.90
CA VAL A 289 -5.19 -5.72 -9.95
C VAL A 289 -4.61 -5.17 -8.65
N ILE A 290 -3.50 -5.73 -8.16
CA ILE A 290 -2.79 -5.16 -6.99
C ILE A 290 -2.37 -3.71 -7.27
N LYS A 291 -1.82 -3.44 -8.47
CA LYS A 291 -1.47 -2.08 -8.90
C LYS A 291 -2.70 -1.17 -8.91
N TYR A 292 -3.82 -1.63 -9.49
CA TYR A 292 -5.09 -0.90 -9.50
C TYR A 292 -5.62 -0.59 -8.10
N ILE A 293 -5.58 -1.56 -7.20
CA ILE A 293 -6.01 -1.40 -5.81
C ILE A 293 -5.20 -0.31 -5.09
N ARG A 294 -3.90 -0.22 -5.38
CA ARG A 294 -3.02 0.79 -4.79
C ARG A 294 -3.23 2.17 -5.39
N GLU A 295 -3.22 2.27 -6.71
CA GLU A 295 -3.23 3.56 -7.42
C GLU A 295 -4.63 4.18 -7.52
N VAL A 296 -5.67 3.35 -7.71
CA VAL A 296 -7.04 3.82 -7.97
C VAL A 296 -7.92 3.71 -6.73
N TRP A 297 -7.90 2.58 -6.02
CA TRP A 297 -8.65 2.43 -4.76
C TRP A 297 -7.91 3.02 -3.56
N GLY A 298 -6.64 3.39 -3.70
CA GLY A 298 -5.88 4.12 -2.68
C GLY A 298 -5.43 3.27 -1.50
N PHE A 299 -5.25 1.95 -1.69
CA PHE A 299 -4.68 1.09 -0.65
C PHE A 299 -3.18 1.35 -0.51
N VAL A 300 -2.75 1.78 0.67
CA VAL A 300 -1.33 1.96 1.00
C VAL A 300 -0.88 0.94 2.04
N LYS A 301 -1.53 0.94 3.22
CA LYS A 301 -1.25 0.00 4.33
C LYS A 301 -2.45 -0.24 5.22
N LYS A 302 -3.21 0.81 5.52
CA LYS A 302 -4.45 0.69 6.31
C LYS A 302 -5.48 -0.14 5.54
N PRO A 303 -6.28 -0.98 6.24
CA PRO A 303 -7.32 -1.75 5.59
C PRO A 303 -8.36 -0.81 4.95
N ILE A 304 -8.94 -1.24 3.84
CA ILE A 304 -10.07 -0.59 3.17
C ILE A 304 -11.14 -1.64 2.82
N ALA A 305 -12.40 -1.24 2.73
CA ALA A 305 -13.49 -2.10 2.30
C ALA A 305 -14.15 -1.54 1.04
N VAL A 306 -13.85 -2.11 -0.12
CA VAL A 306 -14.42 -1.64 -1.39
C VAL A 306 -15.76 -2.31 -1.60
N THR A 307 -16.81 -1.54 -1.84
CA THR A 307 -18.18 -2.07 -1.97
C THR A 307 -18.56 -2.25 -3.43
N LEU A 308 -18.95 -3.47 -3.79
CA LEU A 308 -19.48 -3.84 -5.11
C LEU A 308 -20.97 -4.13 -5.00
N ASN A 309 -21.75 -3.62 -5.96
CA ASN A 309 -23.15 -3.99 -6.10
C ASN A 309 -23.31 -5.35 -6.84
N PRO A 310 -24.53 -5.90 -6.96
CA PRO A 310 -24.79 -7.16 -7.69
C PRO A 310 -24.37 -7.20 -9.17
N GLN A 311 -24.21 -6.03 -9.82
CA GLN A 311 -23.73 -5.87 -11.20
C GLN A 311 -22.21 -5.64 -11.26
N GLY A 312 -21.53 -5.67 -10.11
CA GLY A 312 -20.09 -5.46 -9.98
C GLY A 312 -19.66 -3.99 -10.01
N LYS A 313 -20.59 -3.02 -10.04
CA LYS A 313 -20.25 -1.61 -9.97
C LYS A 313 -19.73 -1.25 -8.57
N VAL A 314 -18.63 -0.50 -8.51
CA VAL A 314 -18.08 0.04 -7.27
C VAL A 314 -18.98 1.18 -6.76
N LEU A 315 -19.48 1.03 -5.52
CA LEU A 315 -20.33 2.03 -4.86
C LEU A 315 -19.54 2.95 -3.92
N CYS A 316 -18.47 2.44 -3.32
CA CYS A 316 -17.55 3.16 -2.47
C CYS A 316 -16.19 2.44 -2.44
N THR A 317 -15.10 3.19 -2.54
CA THR A 317 -13.73 2.64 -2.47
C THR A 317 -13.26 2.39 -1.04
N ASN A 318 -13.93 2.93 -0.03
CA ASN A 318 -13.69 2.57 1.36
C ASN A 318 -14.94 2.75 2.24
N ALA A 319 -15.64 1.65 2.50
CA ALA A 319 -16.83 1.59 3.35
C ALA A 319 -16.55 1.27 4.82
N LEU A 320 -15.29 1.03 5.23
CA LEU A 320 -14.99 0.70 6.63
C LEU A 320 -15.52 1.73 7.60
N ASN A 321 -15.39 3.00 7.24
CA ASN A 321 -15.89 4.10 8.04
C ASN A 321 -17.42 4.08 8.15
N MET A 322 -18.13 3.78 7.06
CA MET A 322 -19.58 3.63 7.10
C MET A 322 -20.00 2.47 8.00
N MET A 323 -19.33 1.32 7.86
CA MET A 323 -19.57 0.14 8.67
C MET A 323 -19.29 0.40 10.15
N TRP A 324 -18.22 1.15 10.42
CA TRP A 324 -17.93 1.60 11.76
C TRP A 324 -19.04 2.51 12.21
N ILE A 325 -19.26 3.71 11.66
CA ILE A 325 -20.13 4.77 12.20
C ILE A 325 -21.63 4.41 12.21
N TRP A 326 -22.17 3.89 11.11
CA TRP A 326 -23.61 3.64 10.96
C TRP A 326 -23.98 2.17 10.87
N ARG A 327 -22.98 1.26 10.87
CA ARG A 327 -23.23 -0.20 10.82
C ARG A 327 -24.11 -0.53 9.61
N ASN A 328 -25.07 -1.44 9.76
CA ASN A 328 -25.98 -1.85 8.70
C ASN A 328 -26.96 -0.75 8.24
N SER A 329 -27.13 0.34 8.99
CA SER A 329 -27.97 1.48 8.55
C SER A 329 -27.37 2.22 7.35
N ALA A 330 -26.05 2.07 7.10
CA ALA A 330 -25.39 2.60 5.92
C ALA A 330 -25.47 1.70 4.69
N PHE A 331 -26.07 0.51 4.78
CA PHE A 331 -26.30 -0.33 3.59
C PHE A 331 -27.10 0.48 2.52
N PRO A 332 -26.70 0.45 1.23
CA PRO A 332 -25.74 -0.44 0.57
C PRO A 332 -24.28 0.04 0.54
N PHE A 333 -23.85 0.82 1.53
CA PHE A 333 -22.48 1.34 1.70
C PHE A 333 -21.96 2.10 0.47
N SER A 334 -22.81 2.98 -0.06
CA SER A 334 -22.50 3.83 -1.21
C SER A 334 -22.18 5.26 -0.77
N ILE A 335 -21.38 5.97 -1.57
CA ILE A 335 -21.08 7.39 -1.34
C ILE A 335 -22.37 8.20 -1.20
N GLY A 336 -23.36 7.98 -2.07
CA GLY A 336 -24.64 8.69 -1.99
C GLY A 336 -25.44 8.39 -0.72
N LYS A 337 -25.39 7.16 -0.21
CA LYS A 337 -26.02 6.80 1.07
C LYS A 337 -25.31 7.47 2.24
N GLU A 338 -23.99 7.53 2.19
CA GLU A 338 -23.17 8.23 3.18
C GLU A 338 -23.53 9.73 3.23
N GLU A 339 -23.57 10.40 2.07
CA GLU A 339 -23.96 11.81 1.96
C GLU A 339 -25.36 12.07 2.52
N GLY A 340 -26.31 11.14 2.30
CA GLY A 340 -27.65 11.21 2.89
C GLY A 340 -27.60 11.14 4.42
N LEU A 341 -26.86 10.18 4.97
CA LEU A 341 -26.72 10.01 6.42
C LEU A 341 -26.06 11.21 7.11
N TRP A 342 -25.15 11.90 6.42
CA TRP A 342 -24.59 13.15 6.89
C TRP A 342 -25.56 14.33 6.80
N LYS A 343 -26.42 14.37 5.77
CA LYS A 343 -27.45 15.41 5.58
C LYS A 343 -28.59 15.32 6.58
N ASP A 344 -28.92 14.12 7.04
CA ASP A 344 -29.98 13.87 8.02
C ASP A 344 -29.68 14.41 9.44
N LYS A 345 -28.55 15.13 9.61
CA LYS A 345 -28.11 15.81 10.84
C LYS A 345 -28.35 15.02 12.15
N PRO A 346 -27.98 13.74 12.27
CA PRO A 346 -27.60 13.27 13.60
C PRO A 346 -26.44 14.17 14.04
N SER A 347 -26.49 14.72 15.27
CA SER A 347 -25.32 15.41 15.80
C SER A 347 -24.14 14.43 15.67
N THR A 348 -23.05 14.80 14.98
CA THR A 348 -21.91 13.87 14.74
C THR A 348 -21.35 13.32 16.05
N LEU A 349 -21.54 14.13 17.07
CA LEU A 349 -21.36 13.85 18.47
C LEU A 349 -22.29 12.78 19.06
N GLU A 350 -23.57 12.77 18.74
CA GLU A 350 -24.47 11.68 19.16
C GLU A 350 -24.01 10.33 18.57
N LEU A 351 -23.53 10.31 17.32
CA LEU A 351 -22.94 9.11 16.70
C LEU A 351 -21.64 8.65 17.39
N LEU A 352 -20.79 9.60 17.80
CA LEU A 352 -19.55 9.34 18.54
C LEU A 352 -19.83 8.84 19.96
N VAL A 353 -20.74 9.51 20.67
CA VAL A 353 -21.01 9.33 22.10
C VAL A 353 -21.86 8.08 22.36
N ARG A 354 -22.85 7.76 21.49
CA ARG A 354 -23.69 6.56 21.61
C ARG A 354 -22.91 5.24 21.52
N ARG A 355 -21.65 5.29 21.05
CA ARG A 355 -20.75 4.13 20.94
C ARG A 355 -19.83 3.94 22.14
N LEU A 356 -19.62 5.00 22.92
CA LEU A 356 -18.74 4.95 24.08
C LEU A 356 -19.46 4.31 25.26
N GLU A 357 -20.77 4.50 25.36
CA GLU A 357 -21.54 4.02 26.51
C GLU A 357 -22.95 3.51 26.12
N PRO A 358 -23.24 2.20 26.29
CA PRO A 358 -24.52 1.61 25.94
C PRO A 358 -25.72 2.21 26.67
N ASN A 359 -25.52 2.72 27.89
CA ASN A 359 -26.59 3.29 28.72
C ASN A 359 -26.89 4.77 28.41
N LEU A 360 -26.14 5.38 27.48
CA LEU A 360 -26.31 6.79 27.14
C LEU A 360 -27.77 7.16 26.79
N PRO A 361 -28.53 6.40 25.97
CA PRO A 361 -29.91 6.75 25.67
C PRO A 361 -30.78 6.80 26.94
N THR A 362 -30.52 5.91 27.89
CA THR A 362 -31.21 5.87 29.18
C THR A 362 -30.88 7.10 30.02
N TRP A 363 -29.60 7.48 30.12
CA TRP A 363 -29.20 8.66 30.90
C TRP A 363 -29.71 9.97 30.30
N VAL A 364 -29.71 10.06 28.97
CA VAL A 364 -30.32 11.19 28.25
C VAL A 364 -31.82 11.26 28.52
N SER A 365 -32.54 10.13 28.51
CA SER A 365 -33.97 10.10 28.85
C SER A 365 -34.27 10.46 30.32
N GLN A 366 -33.27 10.32 31.19
CA GLN A 366 -33.33 10.73 32.61
C GLN A 366 -32.86 12.18 32.83
N GLU A 367 -32.65 12.95 31.75
CA GLU A 367 -32.16 14.34 31.80
C GLU A 367 -30.83 14.51 32.57
N LYS A 368 -30.02 13.44 32.62
CA LYS A 368 -28.70 13.49 33.26
C LYS A 368 -27.66 14.15 32.34
N VAL A 369 -26.76 14.91 32.95
CA VAL A 369 -25.54 15.38 32.31
C VAL A 369 -24.53 14.24 32.25
N VAL A 370 -24.00 13.97 31.06
CA VAL A 370 -22.98 12.93 30.86
C VAL A 370 -21.65 13.61 30.56
N CYS A 371 -20.63 13.30 31.36
CA CYS A 371 -19.28 13.82 31.24
C CYS A 371 -18.34 12.75 30.68
N PHE A 372 -17.86 12.94 29.45
CA PHE A 372 -16.79 12.15 28.86
C PHE A 372 -15.46 12.81 29.17
N TYR A 373 -14.51 12.06 29.72
CA TYR A 373 -13.21 12.61 30.06
C TYR A 373 -12.07 11.64 29.75
N GLY A 374 -10.89 12.19 29.45
CA GLY A 374 -9.71 11.42 29.08
C GLY A 374 -8.41 12.12 29.47
N GLY A 375 -7.37 11.36 29.76
CA GLY A 375 -6.09 11.91 30.22
C GLY A 375 -5.10 10.82 30.64
N VAL A 376 -3.87 11.22 30.93
CA VAL A 376 -2.78 10.29 31.35
C VAL A 376 -2.46 10.41 32.83
N LYS A 377 -2.61 11.62 33.36
CA LYS A 377 -2.14 11.98 34.69
C LYS A 377 -3.21 11.56 35.68
N MET A 378 -2.91 10.56 36.49
CA MET A 378 -3.85 10.03 37.48
C MET A 378 -4.27 11.13 38.48
N GLU A 379 -3.32 11.95 38.94
CA GLU A 379 -3.59 13.10 39.81
C GLU A 379 -4.62 14.07 39.23
N TRP A 380 -4.59 14.29 37.91
CA TRP A 380 -5.57 15.14 37.24
C TRP A 380 -6.94 14.45 37.17
N ILE A 381 -6.97 13.16 36.82
CA ILE A 381 -8.19 12.36 36.72
C ILE A 381 -8.92 12.34 38.07
N GLU A 382 -8.21 12.05 39.16
CA GLU A 382 -8.77 12.00 40.50
C GLU A 382 -9.25 13.39 40.94
N SER A 383 -8.41 14.43 40.78
CA SER A 383 -8.81 15.79 41.17
C SER A 383 -10.02 16.29 40.38
N PHE A 384 -10.10 15.97 39.09
CA PHE A 384 -11.19 16.37 38.23
C PHE A 384 -12.49 15.63 38.55
N THR A 385 -12.44 14.31 38.69
CA THR A 385 -13.64 13.51 38.97
C THR A 385 -14.25 13.85 40.33
N THR A 386 -13.43 14.00 41.37
CA THR A 386 -13.89 14.41 42.70
C THR A 386 -14.54 15.79 42.65
N LYS A 387 -13.86 16.80 42.07
CA LYS A 387 -14.41 18.16 42.02
C LYS A 387 -15.68 18.26 41.18
N THR A 388 -15.75 17.54 40.06
CA THR A 388 -16.94 17.57 39.19
C THR A 388 -18.14 16.93 39.89
N LYS A 389 -17.94 15.86 40.66
CA LYS A 389 -19.00 15.24 41.47
C LYS A 389 -19.48 16.17 42.58
N GLU A 390 -18.58 16.79 43.33
CA GLU A 390 -18.92 17.78 44.37
C GLU A 390 -19.78 18.92 43.79
N VAL A 391 -19.43 19.44 42.61
CA VAL A 391 -20.18 20.51 41.94
C VAL A 391 -21.56 20.02 41.48
N ALA A 392 -21.65 18.80 40.96
CA ALA A 392 -22.93 18.23 40.54
C ALA A 392 -23.87 17.98 41.72
N GLU A 393 -23.35 17.50 42.85
CA GLU A 393 -24.09 17.33 44.10
C GLU A 393 -24.59 18.66 44.66
N ALA A 394 -23.74 19.71 44.66
CA ALA A 394 -24.13 21.05 45.11
C ALA A 394 -25.21 21.70 44.24
N LEU A 395 -25.27 21.32 42.96
CA LEU A 395 -26.23 21.81 41.98
C LEU A 395 -27.46 20.91 41.81
N ASP A 396 -27.58 19.82 42.58
CA ASP A 396 -28.62 18.79 42.43
C ASP A 396 -28.77 18.32 40.96
N THR A 397 -27.63 18.21 40.27
CA THR A 397 -27.57 17.84 38.86
C THR A 397 -27.20 16.37 38.74
N GLY A 398 -28.07 15.56 38.10
CA GLY A 398 -27.73 14.18 37.78
C GLY A 398 -26.53 14.11 36.85
N LEU A 399 -25.40 13.59 37.33
CA LEU A 399 -24.14 13.50 36.59
C LEU A 399 -23.68 12.04 36.45
N GLU A 400 -23.39 11.62 35.23
CA GLU A 400 -22.69 10.37 34.93
C GLU A 400 -21.34 10.67 34.28
N MET A 401 -20.28 10.00 34.71
CA MET A 401 -18.92 10.23 34.19
C MET A 401 -18.37 8.98 33.51
N VAL A 402 -17.91 9.13 32.26
CA VAL A 402 -17.36 8.04 31.44
C VAL A 402 -15.90 8.35 31.08
N TYR A 403 -15.00 7.46 31.46
CA TYR A 403 -13.58 7.57 31.11
C TYR A 403 -13.29 6.97 29.73
N VAL A 404 -12.74 7.79 28.82
CA VAL A 404 -12.52 7.44 27.41
C VAL A 404 -11.04 7.17 27.09
N GLY A 405 -10.11 7.49 28.00
CA GLY A 405 -8.68 7.22 27.81
C GLY A 405 -7.97 8.24 26.91
N LYS A 406 -6.91 7.79 26.21
CA LYS A 406 -5.82 8.64 25.68
C LYS A 406 -5.57 8.49 24.16
N LYS A 407 -6.48 7.84 23.44
CA LYS A 407 -6.31 7.61 22.00
C LYS A 407 -7.61 7.14 21.38
N ASN A 408 -8.27 8.01 20.63
CA ASN A 408 -9.42 7.62 19.83
C ASN A 408 -8.99 7.35 18.39
N ALA A 409 -8.36 6.19 18.15
CA ALA A 409 -8.06 5.69 16.79
C ALA A 409 -9.32 5.70 15.88
N ARG A 410 -10.50 5.62 16.51
CA ARG A 410 -11.82 5.65 15.86
C ARG A 410 -12.25 7.05 15.41
N GLU A 411 -11.85 8.12 16.10
CA GLU A 411 -12.14 9.51 15.70
C GLU A 411 -11.30 9.92 14.48
N LEU A 412 -10.06 9.43 14.41
CA LEU A 412 -9.23 9.53 13.20
C LEU A 412 -9.93 8.92 11.98
N ASN A 413 -10.64 7.80 12.16
CA ASN A 413 -11.36 7.14 11.07
C ASN A 413 -12.54 8.01 10.57
N MET A 414 -13.28 8.64 11.49
CA MET A 414 -14.34 9.60 11.13
C MET A 414 -13.79 10.82 10.39
N TRP A 415 -12.64 11.35 10.83
CA TRP A 415 -11.92 12.41 10.14
C TRP A 415 -11.50 12.03 8.73
N ASP A 416 -10.87 10.86 8.57
CA ASP A 416 -10.42 10.35 7.27
C ASP A 416 -11.60 10.24 6.28
N THR A 417 -12.78 9.82 6.76
CA THR A 417 -14.02 9.75 5.97
C THR A 417 -14.44 11.12 5.45
N LYS A 418 -14.53 12.10 6.36
CA LYS A 418 -15.00 13.43 6.00
C LYS A 418 -13.98 14.18 5.13
N ALA A 419 -12.69 13.92 5.35
CA ALA A 419 -11.62 14.43 4.50
C ALA A 419 -11.67 13.85 3.08
N GLN A 420 -12.12 12.61 2.89
CA GLN A 420 -12.32 12.00 1.56
C GLN A 420 -13.44 12.69 0.75
N GLN A 421 -14.41 13.33 1.40
CA GLN A 421 -15.50 14.07 0.73
C GLN A 421 -15.09 15.47 0.20
N ARG A 422 -13.80 15.84 0.25
CA ARG A 422 -13.26 17.17 -0.14
C ARG A 422 -13.29 17.51 -1.64
N LYS A 423 -14.46 17.40 -2.26
CA LYS A 423 -14.80 18.22 -3.43
C LYS A 423 -15.82 19.32 -3.16
N THR A 424 -16.39 19.43 -1.96
CA THR A 424 -17.33 20.52 -1.66
C THR A 424 -17.20 21.06 -0.23
N ASN A 425 -16.70 22.31 -0.16
CA ASN A 425 -16.90 23.36 0.84
C ASN A 425 -16.24 23.23 2.24
N ALA A 426 -15.45 24.26 2.56
CA ALA A 426 -14.57 24.37 3.72
C ALA A 426 -15.25 24.85 5.02
N THR A 427 -16.58 24.85 5.08
CA THR A 427 -17.38 25.41 6.19
C THR A 427 -18.41 24.39 6.64
N ASP A 428 -17.93 23.33 7.28
CA ASP A 428 -18.78 22.26 7.77
C ASP A 428 -18.63 22.18 9.29
N GLY A 429 -19.69 22.54 10.04
CA GLY A 429 -19.68 22.60 11.51
C GLY A 429 -19.23 21.29 12.15
N ILE A 430 -19.55 20.17 11.51
CA ILE A 430 -19.13 18.82 11.90
C ILE A 430 -17.59 18.64 11.75
N MET A 431 -16.96 19.26 10.75
CA MET A 431 -15.50 19.20 10.61
C MET A 431 -14.83 20.03 11.72
N GLN A 432 -15.42 21.15 12.12
CA GLN A 432 -14.95 21.87 13.31
C GLN A 432 -15.13 21.03 14.58
N GLU A 433 -16.25 20.32 14.74
CA GLU A 433 -16.47 19.39 15.85
C GLU A 433 -15.38 18.31 15.90
N LEU A 434 -15.13 17.59 14.79
CA LEU A 434 -14.08 16.57 14.69
C LEU A 434 -12.66 17.13 14.89
N LYS A 435 -12.35 18.31 14.33
CA LYS A 435 -11.06 19.01 14.59
C LYS A 435 -10.86 19.23 16.08
N THR A 436 -11.94 19.55 16.77
CA THR A 436 -11.86 19.86 18.19
C THR A 436 -11.64 18.62 19.04
N PHE A 437 -12.30 17.50 18.72
CA PHE A 437 -12.03 16.21 19.36
C PHE A 437 -10.56 15.80 19.22
N LEU A 438 -10.06 15.84 17.99
CA LEU A 438 -8.69 15.47 17.68
C LEU A 438 -7.64 16.43 18.25
N GLY A 439 -7.99 17.69 18.46
CA GLY A 439 -7.08 18.72 18.98
C GLY A 439 -6.74 18.61 20.47
N PHE A 440 -7.51 17.84 21.25
CA PHE A 440 -7.31 17.70 22.69
C PHE A 440 -6.65 16.39 23.13
N ASP A 441 -6.49 15.42 22.24
CA ASP A 441 -5.88 14.10 22.53
C ASP A 441 -4.38 14.21 22.88
N ASP A 442 -3.66 15.25 22.44
CA ASP A 442 -2.24 15.51 22.80
C ASP A 442 -2.06 16.52 23.95
N SER A 443 -3.15 16.94 24.58
CA SER A 443 -3.11 17.72 25.82
C SER A 443 -2.45 16.85 26.91
N LYS A 444 -1.21 17.17 27.29
CA LYS A 444 -0.51 16.51 28.42
C LYS A 444 -1.30 16.56 29.74
N ASN A 445 -2.39 17.31 29.81
CA ASN A 445 -3.16 17.61 31.01
C ASN A 445 -4.64 17.17 30.95
N GLY A 446 -5.02 16.29 30.03
CA GLY A 446 -6.38 15.73 29.94
C GLY A 446 -7.39 16.62 29.22
N TRP A 447 -8.63 16.13 29.10
CA TRP A 447 -9.77 16.77 28.44
C TRP A 447 -11.10 16.29 29.03
N ALA A 448 -12.14 17.14 28.92
CA ALA A 448 -13.51 16.77 29.31
C ALA A 448 -14.56 17.38 28.37
N MET A 449 -15.67 16.66 28.22
CA MET A 449 -16.85 17.06 27.46
C MET A 449 -18.12 16.73 28.24
N PHE A 450 -19.07 17.65 28.27
CA PHE A 450 -20.37 17.51 28.91
C PHE A 450 -21.47 17.56 27.86
N TYR A 451 -22.44 16.66 27.99
CA TYR A 451 -23.56 16.48 27.07
C TYR A 451 -24.85 16.16 27.84
N ASN A 452 -25.99 16.72 27.44
CA ASN A 452 -27.29 16.52 28.10
C ASN A 452 -28.41 16.01 27.17
N GLY A 453 -28.09 15.51 25.97
CA GLY A 453 -29.11 14.95 25.07
C GLY A 453 -29.82 15.96 24.16
N SER A 454 -30.08 17.18 24.63
CA SER A 454 -30.86 18.21 23.91
C SER A 454 -30.08 18.94 22.79
N GLY A 455 -28.85 18.51 22.53
CA GLY A 455 -27.92 19.17 21.61
C GLY A 455 -27.03 20.22 22.28
N GLU A 456 -27.22 20.50 23.57
CA GLU A 456 -26.29 21.34 24.33
C GLU A 456 -25.05 20.55 24.74
N MET A 457 -23.89 21.13 24.45
CA MET A 457 -22.60 20.53 24.75
C MET A 457 -21.60 21.59 25.20
N MET A 458 -20.70 21.23 26.11
CA MET A 458 -19.50 22.01 26.39
C MET A 458 -18.28 21.10 26.45
N LYS A 459 -17.14 21.58 25.96
CA LYS A 459 -15.86 20.88 26.03
C LYS A 459 -14.76 21.83 26.45
N ALA A 460 -13.75 21.31 27.15
CA ALA A 460 -12.62 22.11 27.59
C ALA A 460 -11.36 21.26 27.81
N ASN A 461 -10.21 21.92 27.67
CA ASN A 461 -8.93 21.36 28.09
C ASN A 461 -8.95 21.03 29.59
N GLY A 462 -8.29 19.94 29.98
CA GLY A 462 -8.24 19.47 31.35
C GLY A 462 -7.79 20.51 32.38
N GLN A 463 -6.87 21.42 32.05
CA GLN A 463 -6.49 22.52 32.96
C GLN A 463 -7.60 23.54 33.13
N LYS A 464 -8.24 23.96 32.03
CA LYS A 464 -9.30 24.96 32.03
C LYS A 464 -10.52 24.44 32.79
N VAL A 465 -10.97 23.23 32.45
CA VAL A 465 -12.15 22.63 33.08
C VAL A 465 -11.92 22.36 34.56
N LEU A 466 -10.74 21.87 34.95
CA LEU A 466 -10.44 21.62 36.36
C LEU A 466 -10.39 22.93 37.16
N LYS A 467 -9.83 24.00 36.58
CA LYS A 467 -9.83 25.32 37.21
C LYS A 467 -11.27 25.82 37.41
N SER A 468 -12.11 25.69 36.40
CA SER A 468 -13.53 26.09 36.48
C SER A 468 -14.34 25.28 37.50
N MET A 469 -14.07 23.98 37.64
CA MET A 469 -14.69 23.17 38.69
C MET A 469 -14.22 23.57 40.10
N LYS A 470 -12.96 24.00 40.25
CA LYS A 470 -12.44 24.53 41.52
C LYS A 470 -12.98 25.92 41.87
N SER A 471 -13.41 26.69 40.88
CA SER A 471 -14.03 28.01 41.04
C SER A 471 -15.55 27.96 40.80
N SER A 472 -16.20 26.86 41.19
CA SER A 472 -17.64 26.64 41.03
C SER A 472 -18.50 27.75 41.61
N ASP A 473 -18.08 28.31 42.75
CA ASP A 473 -18.79 29.38 43.48
C ASP A 473 -19.08 30.61 42.60
N GLN A 474 -18.27 30.84 41.57
CA GLN A 474 -18.39 31.99 40.66
C GLN A 474 -19.52 31.83 39.64
N TRP A 475 -19.91 30.61 39.31
CA TRP A 475 -20.92 30.32 38.28
C TRP A 475 -22.08 29.45 38.77
N GLU A 476 -22.05 28.97 40.01
CA GLU A 476 -23.09 28.15 40.64
C GLU A 476 -24.48 28.82 40.59
N LYS A 477 -24.55 30.13 40.87
CA LYS A 477 -25.80 30.90 40.79
C LYS A 477 -26.37 30.92 39.37
N SER A 478 -25.50 31.05 38.37
CA SER A 478 -25.89 31.00 36.96
C SER A 478 -26.34 29.60 36.56
N ALA A 479 -25.70 28.55 37.10
CA ALA A 479 -26.06 27.16 36.82
C ALA A 479 -27.46 26.81 37.32
N LYS A 480 -27.86 27.29 38.50
CA LYS A 480 -29.23 27.09 39.02
C LYS A 480 -30.31 27.76 38.17
N GLN A 481 -29.96 28.80 37.40
CA GLN A 481 -30.90 29.54 36.55
C GLN A 481 -30.92 29.07 35.09
N THR A 482 -29.77 28.69 34.56
CA THR A 482 -29.57 28.42 33.12
C THR A 482 -29.17 26.98 32.82
N GLY A 483 -29.00 26.14 33.85
CA GLY A 483 -28.52 24.77 33.73
C GLY A 483 -26.99 24.67 33.80
N PHE A 484 -26.51 23.47 34.10
CA PHE A 484 -25.09 23.16 34.29
C PHE A 484 -24.23 23.52 33.06
N ILE A 485 -24.60 23.02 31.88
CA ILE A 485 -23.82 23.17 30.65
C ILE A 485 -23.76 24.64 30.18
N PRO A 486 -24.89 25.38 30.08
CA PRO A 486 -24.85 26.78 29.65
C PRO A 486 -24.06 27.70 30.58
N ALA A 487 -24.20 27.53 31.90
CA ALA A 487 -23.48 28.34 32.88
C ALA A 487 -21.97 28.08 32.83
N LEU A 488 -21.56 26.82 32.76
CA LEU A 488 -20.16 26.45 32.67
C LEU A 488 -19.53 26.92 31.35
N ARG A 489 -20.27 26.84 30.23
CA ARG A 489 -19.82 27.38 28.93
C ARG A 489 -19.55 28.88 29.04
N LYS A 490 -20.51 29.64 29.55
CA LYS A 490 -20.39 31.10 29.73
C LYS A 490 -19.18 31.46 30.59
N HIS A 491 -18.98 30.76 31.71
CA HIS A 491 -17.85 31.01 32.61
C HIS A 491 -16.48 30.76 31.94
N LEU A 492 -16.38 29.74 31.09
CA LEU A 492 -15.16 29.44 30.33
C LEU A 492 -14.90 30.45 29.20
N GLU A 493 -15.96 30.96 28.56
CA GLU A 493 -15.88 32.01 27.53
C GLU A 493 -15.46 33.36 28.12
N GLU A 494 -15.92 33.68 29.34
CA GLU A 494 -15.52 34.89 30.08
C GLU A 494 -14.09 34.82 30.63
N ASN A 495 -13.51 33.63 30.72
CA ASN A 495 -12.13 33.38 31.20
C ASN A 495 -11.29 32.63 30.15
N PRO A 496 -11.05 33.20 28.96
CA PRO A 496 -10.45 32.47 27.83
C PRO A 496 -9.01 31.99 28.09
N GLY A 497 -8.31 32.62 29.04
CA GLY A 497 -6.90 32.37 29.37
C GLY A 497 -5.97 32.91 28.27
N ASP A 498 -4.90 33.58 28.67
CA ASP A 498 -4.08 34.39 27.75
C ASP A 498 -3.30 33.59 26.70
N ASN A 499 -3.10 32.28 26.89
CA ASN A 499 -2.37 31.43 25.95
C ASN A 499 -2.95 30.02 25.92
N HIS A 500 -3.47 29.59 24.77
CA HIS A 500 -3.76 28.19 24.50
C HIS A 500 -2.94 27.74 23.28
N CYS A 501 -2.25 26.62 23.42
CA CYS A 501 -1.53 25.97 22.34
C CYS A 501 -2.23 24.64 22.05
N THR A 502 -3.29 24.71 21.23
CA THR A 502 -3.98 23.51 20.76
C THR A 502 -3.12 22.88 19.67
N ARG A 503 -2.71 21.63 19.86
CA ARG A 503 -1.93 20.89 18.86
C ARG A 503 -2.85 19.92 18.15
N LEU A 504 -3.06 20.13 16.86
CA LEU A 504 -3.78 19.19 16.01
C LEU A 504 -2.76 18.30 15.28
N ILE A 505 -2.77 17.00 15.55
CA ILE A 505 -1.96 16.02 14.82
C ILE A 505 -2.85 15.36 13.78
N LEU A 506 -2.58 15.63 12.50
CA LEU A 506 -3.26 14.96 11.39
C LEU A 506 -2.42 13.75 10.94
N PRO A 507 -3.03 12.59 10.68
CA PRO A 507 -2.33 11.45 10.10
C PRO A 507 -1.84 11.82 8.69
N GLY A 508 -0.51 11.80 8.48
CA GLY A 508 0.10 12.14 7.20
C GLY A 508 -0.14 11.07 6.15
N ASN A 509 -0.96 11.38 5.16
CA ASN A 509 -0.83 10.84 3.81
C ASN A 509 -0.66 12.05 2.88
N ASP A 510 0.35 12.01 2.01
CA ASP A 510 1.02 13.15 1.38
C ASP A 510 0.14 14.14 0.57
N ASP A 511 -1.12 13.79 0.26
CA ASP A 511 -2.01 14.65 -0.56
C ASP A 511 -3.23 15.23 0.18
N ARG A 512 -3.37 15.02 1.50
CA ARG A 512 -4.67 15.26 2.20
C ARG A 512 -4.61 16.24 3.37
N ILE A 513 -3.46 16.85 3.65
CA ILE A 513 -3.31 17.81 4.74
C ILE A 513 -3.85 19.17 4.29
N PRO A 514 -4.90 19.73 4.93
CA PRO A 514 -5.36 21.08 4.61
C PRO A 514 -4.25 22.12 4.80
N GLU A 515 -4.01 22.96 3.78
CA GLU A 515 -3.06 24.09 3.84
C GLU A 515 -3.42 25.13 4.91
N LYS A 516 -4.70 25.24 5.27
CA LYS A 516 -5.20 26.16 6.31
C LYS A 516 -6.14 25.45 7.27
N VAL A 517 -5.80 25.46 8.56
CA VAL A 517 -6.65 24.97 9.65
C VAL A 517 -6.86 26.12 10.63
N GLN A 518 -8.09 26.35 11.07
CA GLN A 518 -8.40 27.27 12.16
C GLN A 518 -8.37 26.52 13.49
N CYS A 519 -7.85 27.18 14.52
CA CYS A 519 -7.83 26.69 15.90
C CYS A 519 -9.25 26.49 16.41
N ALA A 520 -9.53 25.34 17.01
CA ALA A 520 -10.86 25.03 17.55
C ALA A 520 -11.23 25.86 18.78
N GLU A 521 -10.25 26.47 19.47
CA GLU A 521 -10.47 27.29 20.66
C GLU A 521 -10.63 28.79 20.34
N CYS A 522 -9.88 29.34 19.38
CA CYS A 522 -9.90 30.78 19.07
C CYS A 522 -10.15 31.14 17.62
N SER A 523 -10.37 30.16 16.74
CA SER A 523 -10.60 30.34 15.30
C SER A 523 -9.46 31.02 14.53
N ARG A 524 -8.33 31.35 15.17
CA ARG A 524 -7.13 31.87 14.50
C ARG A 524 -6.50 30.79 13.61
N PRO A 525 -5.88 31.14 12.47
CA PRO A 525 -5.16 30.17 11.65
C PRO A 525 -4.04 29.51 12.45
N MET A 526 -3.95 28.18 12.37
CA MET A 526 -2.89 27.38 12.98
C MET A 526 -1.67 27.32 12.07
N GLU A 527 -0.48 27.32 12.68
CA GLU A 527 0.77 27.10 11.98
C GLU A 527 0.99 25.60 11.72
N LEU A 528 1.46 25.26 10.51
CA LEU A 528 1.76 23.88 10.11
C LEU A 528 3.20 23.52 10.52
N HIS A 529 3.34 22.46 11.33
CA HIS A 529 4.63 21.88 11.68
C HIS A 529 4.67 20.40 11.29
N PHE A 530 5.76 19.97 10.66
CA PHE A 530 6.02 18.55 10.38
C PHE A 530 6.61 17.87 11.61
N LEU A 531 6.04 16.72 12.00
CA LEU A 531 6.54 15.89 13.09
C LEU A 531 7.12 14.59 12.53
N TYR A 532 8.44 14.42 12.63
CA TYR A 532 9.08 13.13 12.39
C TYR A 532 9.09 12.32 13.69
N ARG A 533 8.56 11.11 13.64
CA ARG A 533 8.59 10.16 14.76
C ARG A 533 9.36 8.92 14.36
N CYS A 534 10.45 8.64 15.06
CA CYS A 534 11.13 7.35 14.97
C CYS A 534 10.28 6.30 15.71
N CYS A 535 9.77 5.32 14.98
CA CYS A 535 9.09 4.17 15.54
C CYS A 535 10.02 2.97 15.44
N VAL A 536 10.66 2.60 16.55
CA VAL A 536 11.30 1.29 16.67
C VAL A 536 10.15 0.30 16.88
N LYS A 537 9.97 -0.63 15.94
CA LYS A 537 9.03 -1.76 16.10
C LYS A 537 9.67 -2.84 16.94
#